data_AF-A0A957GNV6-F1
#
_entry.id   AF-A0A957GNV6-F1
#
_cell.length_a   1.000
_cell.length_b   1.000
_cell.length_c   1.000
_cell.angle_alpha   90.00
_cell.angle_beta   90.00
_cell.angle_gamma   90.00
#
_symmetry.space_group_name_H-M   'P 1'
#
loop_
_entity.id
_entity.type
_entity.pdbx_description
1 polymer ?
#
loop_
_entity_poly.entity_id
_entity_poly.type
_entity_poly.pdbx_seq_one_letter_code
_entity_poly.pdbx_strand_id
1 'polypeptide(L)'
;RVAAAVGRPGRPQSRLSDAVFLLHEQLDDPRNFVAVLEVIAAGFHTPTVIATMSGIERSNITKYLAALRELGYVERVTPATVRRPEQSRQGRYVITDPYLRFYYRFLAPHAAAIEQGRVRQATSLLYDHLLDFIGTHTFEELSRDWVNVMAEMGDLSFLPERTGSYWSKQALL
;
A
#
# COMPACT_ATOMS: atom_id res chain seq x y z
N ARG A 1 -43.90 10.91 22.71
CA ARG A 1 -43.81 9.97 21.56
C ARG A 1 -42.34 9.66 21.34
N VAL A 2 -41.83 8.64 22.01
CA VAL A 2 -40.48 8.10 21.84
C VAL A 2 -40.69 6.75 21.16
N ALA A 3 -40.34 6.64 19.88
CA ALA A 3 -40.42 5.39 19.14
C ALA A 3 -39.07 4.68 19.27
N ALA A 4 -39.12 3.53 19.95
CA ALA A 4 -38.02 2.59 20.07
C ALA A 4 -37.63 2.05 18.69
N ALA A 5 -36.35 2.18 18.33
CA ALA A 5 -35.70 1.32 17.35
C ALA A 5 -34.70 0.47 18.11
N VAL A 6 -35.18 -0.70 18.56
CA VAL A 6 -34.34 -1.79 19.04
C VAL A 6 -33.41 -2.15 17.88
N GLY A 7 -32.15 -1.74 17.99
CA GLY A 7 -31.10 -2.13 17.06
C GLY A 7 -30.96 -3.65 17.10
N ARG A 8 -31.20 -4.30 15.96
CA ARG A 8 -30.86 -5.70 15.76
C ARG A 8 -29.38 -5.88 16.12
N PRO A 9 -28.96 -6.98 16.78
CA PRO A 9 -27.55 -7.23 17.01
C PRO A 9 -26.86 -7.25 15.65
N GLY A 10 -26.05 -6.22 15.40
CA GLY A 10 -25.24 -6.14 14.19
C GLY A 10 -24.45 -7.43 14.10
N ARG A 11 -24.54 -8.12 12.95
CA ARG A 11 -23.50 -9.07 12.56
C ARG A 11 -22.17 -8.38 12.82
N PRO A 12 -21.13 -9.07 13.34
CA PRO A 12 -19.82 -8.47 13.46
C PRO A 12 -19.37 -8.07 12.05
N GLN A 13 -19.67 -6.82 11.67
CA GLN A 13 -19.06 -6.18 10.52
C GLN A 13 -17.60 -6.18 10.88
N SER A 14 -16.85 -6.90 10.06
CA SER A 14 -15.46 -7.21 10.29
C SER A 14 -14.73 -5.90 10.53
N ARG A 15 -13.91 -5.79 11.59
CA ARG A 15 -13.03 -4.62 11.81
C ARG A 15 -12.18 -4.26 10.57
N LEU A 16 -12.04 -5.20 9.64
CA LEU A 16 -11.41 -5.02 8.34
C LEU A 16 -12.15 -4.01 7.45
N SER A 17 -13.49 -3.97 7.48
CA SER A 17 -14.27 -3.01 6.71
C SER A 17 -14.16 -1.59 7.25
N ASP A 18 -13.97 -1.42 8.56
CA ASP A 18 -14.06 -0.10 9.20
C ASP A 18 -12.93 0.83 8.76
N ALA A 19 -11.69 0.34 8.68
CA ALA A 19 -10.55 1.14 8.22
C ALA A 19 -10.69 1.57 6.74
N VAL A 20 -11.23 0.68 5.90
CA VAL A 20 -11.45 0.94 4.47
C VAL A 20 -12.68 1.84 4.28
N PHE A 21 -13.70 1.66 5.11
CA PHE A 21 -14.91 2.48 5.13
C PHE A 21 -14.59 3.92 5.54
N LEU A 22 -13.77 4.12 6.58
CA LEU A 22 -13.28 5.44 6.97
C LEU A 22 -12.45 6.10 5.85
N LEU A 23 -11.63 5.33 5.13
CA LEU A 23 -10.92 5.82 3.96
C LEU A 23 -11.88 6.27 2.85
N HIS A 24 -12.96 5.52 2.62
CA HIS A 24 -13.98 5.86 1.64
C HIS A 24 -14.80 7.11 2.03
N GLU A 25 -15.04 7.35 3.32
CA GLU A 25 -15.75 8.55 3.81
C GLU A 25 -14.93 9.83 3.68
N GLN A 26 -13.59 9.72 3.69
CA GLN A 26 -12.68 10.87 3.58
C GLN A 26 -12.43 11.34 2.14
N LEU A 27 -12.89 10.59 1.14
CA LEU A 27 -12.58 10.81 -0.27
C LEU A 27 -13.83 11.21 -1.08
N ASP A 28 -13.82 12.41 -1.63
CA ASP A 28 -14.80 12.82 -2.65
C ASP A 28 -14.60 12.00 -3.93
N ASP A 29 -15.63 11.27 -4.39
CA ASP A 29 -15.59 10.30 -5.50
C ASP A 29 -14.49 9.20 -5.33
N PRO A 30 -14.69 8.24 -4.42
CA PRO A 30 -13.65 7.31 -3.96
C PRO A 30 -13.19 6.32 -5.04
N ARG A 31 -13.93 6.17 -6.14
CA ARG A 31 -13.69 5.11 -7.13
C ARG A 31 -12.29 5.18 -7.73
N ASN A 32 -11.88 6.38 -8.15
CA ASN A 32 -10.57 6.57 -8.80
C ASN A 32 -9.42 6.43 -7.79
N PHE A 33 -9.62 6.90 -6.56
CA PHE A 33 -8.63 6.74 -5.49
C PHE A 33 -8.42 5.27 -5.12
N VAL A 34 -9.51 4.52 -4.96
CA VAL A 34 -9.47 3.09 -4.69
C VAL A 34 -8.79 2.33 -5.83
N ALA A 35 -9.12 2.64 -7.09
CA ALA A 35 -8.47 2.02 -8.24
C ALA A 35 -6.94 2.26 -8.26
N VAL A 36 -6.48 3.44 -7.84
CA VAL A 36 -5.04 3.72 -7.69
C VAL A 36 -4.42 2.87 -6.58
N LEU A 37 -5.08 2.76 -5.42
CA LEU A 37 -4.59 1.93 -4.31
C LEU A 37 -4.53 0.44 -4.70
N GLU A 38 -5.57 -0.09 -5.35
CA GLU A 38 -5.61 -1.47 -5.84
C GLU A 38 -4.45 -1.77 -6.81
N VAL A 39 -4.18 -0.85 -7.74
CA VAL A 39 -3.10 -1.01 -8.72
C VAL A 39 -1.72 -0.93 -8.06
N ILE A 40 -1.52 -0.05 -7.09
CA ILE A 40 -0.26 0.00 -6.32
C ILE A 40 -0.08 -1.29 -5.50
N ALA A 41 -1.14 -1.75 -4.82
CA ALA A 41 -1.12 -3.01 -4.07
C ALA A 41 -0.88 -4.23 -4.99
N ALA A 42 -1.28 -4.15 -6.26
CA ALA A 42 -0.99 -5.18 -7.24
C ALA A 42 0.50 -5.25 -7.66
N GLY A 43 1.34 -4.30 -7.22
CA GLY A 43 2.78 -4.26 -7.51
C GLY A 43 3.17 -3.26 -8.62
N PHE A 44 2.24 -2.42 -9.07
CA PHE A 44 2.52 -1.41 -10.09
C PHE A 44 2.85 -0.07 -9.44
N HIS A 45 4.12 0.33 -9.51
CA HIS A 45 4.61 1.46 -8.72
C HIS A 45 4.93 2.74 -9.51
N THR A 46 4.84 2.73 -10.84
CA THR A 46 5.22 3.91 -11.65
C THR A 46 3.97 4.64 -12.15
N PRO A 47 3.92 5.99 -12.16
CA PRO A 47 2.73 6.74 -12.56
C PRO A 47 2.13 6.32 -13.90
N THR A 48 3.00 6.06 -14.89
CA THR A 48 2.59 5.62 -16.22
C THR A 48 1.83 4.31 -16.20
N VAL A 49 2.36 3.32 -15.48
CA VAL A 49 1.73 1.99 -15.37
C VAL A 49 0.50 2.07 -14.47
N ILE A 50 0.55 2.86 -13.40
CA ILE A 50 -0.59 3.06 -12.51
C ILE A 50 -1.78 3.62 -13.30
N ALA A 51 -1.57 4.70 -14.06
CA ALA A 51 -2.61 5.29 -14.90
C ALA A 51 -3.20 4.28 -15.89
N THR A 52 -2.35 3.51 -16.56
CA THR A 52 -2.78 2.50 -17.53
C THR A 52 -3.61 1.39 -16.87
N MET A 53 -3.16 0.85 -15.73
CA MET A 53 -3.84 -0.26 -15.06
C MET A 53 -5.09 0.18 -14.30
N SER A 54 -5.14 1.42 -13.81
CA SER A 54 -6.32 1.97 -13.12
C SER A 54 -7.38 2.51 -14.09
N GLY A 55 -7.08 2.55 -15.40
CA GLY A 55 -7.97 3.15 -16.41
C GLY A 55 -8.12 4.67 -16.29
N ILE A 56 -7.24 5.32 -15.52
CA ILE A 56 -7.28 6.77 -15.31
C ILE A 56 -6.42 7.45 -16.37
N GLU A 57 -6.93 8.52 -16.94
CA GLU A 57 -6.23 9.30 -17.95
C GLU A 57 -4.92 9.89 -17.38
N ARG A 58 -3.83 9.83 -18.15
CA ARG A 58 -2.48 10.14 -17.66
C ARG A 58 -2.34 11.58 -17.16
N SER A 59 -3.11 12.53 -17.67
CA SER A 59 -3.07 13.91 -17.17
C SER A 59 -3.60 14.02 -15.73
N ASN A 60 -4.50 13.10 -15.34
CA ASN A 60 -5.18 13.13 -14.04
C ASN A 60 -4.50 12.28 -12.96
N ILE A 61 -3.66 11.30 -13.32
CA ILE A 61 -3.06 10.39 -12.31
C ILE A 61 -2.25 11.13 -11.24
N THR A 62 -1.54 12.19 -11.64
CA THR A 62 -0.71 12.99 -10.73
C THR A 62 -1.55 13.64 -9.64
N LYS A 63 -2.78 14.07 -9.95
CA LYS A 63 -3.72 14.64 -8.97
C LYS A 63 -4.10 13.61 -7.90
N TYR A 64 -4.47 12.40 -8.32
CA TYR A 64 -4.85 11.33 -7.38
C TYR A 64 -3.68 10.90 -6.51
N LEU A 65 -2.50 10.72 -7.10
CA LEU A 65 -1.29 10.39 -6.35
C LEU A 65 -0.86 11.50 -5.38
N ALA A 66 -1.05 12.77 -5.75
CA ALA A 66 -0.76 13.90 -4.85
C ALA A 66 -1.71 13.92 -3.66
N ALA A 67 -3.02 13.77 -3.88
CA ALA A 67 -4.01 13.74 -2.81
C ALA A 67 -3.82 12.51 -1.89
N LEU A 68 -3.56 11.32 -2.44
CA LEU A 68 -3.25 10.14 -1.61
C LEU A 68 -1.98 10.30 -0.78
N ARG A 69 -1.00 11.08 -1.28
CA ARG A 69 0.21 11.43 -0.52
C ARG A 69 -0.06 12.43 0.58
N GLU A 70 -0.88 13.43 0.32
CA GLU A 70 -1.28 14.43 1.31
C GLU A 70 -2.07 13.80 2.46
N LEU A 71 -2.94 12.85 2.14
CA LEU A 71 -3.68 12.04 3.12
C LEU A 71 -2.81 10.97 3.82
N GLY A 72 -1.57 10.77 3.37
CA GLY A 72 -0.64 9.81 3.97
C GLY A 72 -0.88 8.34 3.61
N TYR A 73 -1.78 8.04 2.66
CA TYR A 73 -2.05 6.66 2.21
C TYR A 73 -0.98 6.10 1.27
N VAL A 74 -0.32 6.99 0.53
CA VAL A 74 0.72 6.64 -0.43
C VAL A 74 1.92 7.51 -0.17
N GLU A 75 3.11 6.99 -0.39
CA GLU A 75 4.34 7.78 -0.44
C GLU A 75 5.08 7.55 -1.75
N ARG A 76 6.01 8.47 -2.05
CA ARG A 76 6.90 8.36 -3.20
C ARG A 76 8.31 8.06 -2.72
N VAL A 77 8.76 6.84 -2.93
CA VAL A 77 10.10 6.37 -2.59
C VAL A 77 11.04 6.45 -3.79
N THR A 78 12.32 6.73 -3.55
CA THR A 78 13.40 6.69 -4.55
C THR A 78 14.54 5.83 -4.04
N PRO A 79 15.41 5.29 -4.91
CA PRO A 79 16.55 4.53 -4.44
C PRO A 79 17.43 5.34 -3.49
N ALA A 80 17.95 4.69 -2.45
CA ALA A 80 18.87 5.27 -1.48
C ALA A 80 20.20 5.71 -2.07
N THR A 81 20.47 5.46 -3.36
CA THR A 81 21.66 5.93 -4.09
C THR A 81 21.43 7.25 -4.83
N VAL A 82 20.18 7.73 -4.93
CA VAL A 82 19.83 8.97 -5.65
C VAL A 82 20.14 10.19 -4.79
N ARG A 83 21.06 11.06 -5.23
CA ARG A 83 21.45 12.26 -4.46
C ARG A 83 20.36 13.33 -4.36
N ARG A 84 19.51 13.46 -5.40
CA ARG A 84 18.39 14.42 -5.47
C ARG A 84 17.04 13.71 -5.69
N PRO A 85 16.44 13.12 -4.63
CA PRO A 85 15.20 12.34 -4.71
C PRO A 85 14.03 13.04 -5.41
N GLU A 86 13.90 14.35 -5.17
CA GLU A 86 12.81 15.20 -5.64
C GLU A 86 12.85 15.43 -7.16
N GLN A 87 14.04 15.38 -7.77
CA GLN A 87 14.23 15.55 -9.22
C GLN A 87 14.31 14.22 -9.98
N SER A 88 14.40 13.09 -9.26
CA SER A 88 14.65 11.79 -9.88
C SER A 88 13.44 11.26 -10.65
N ARG A 89 13.68 10.62 -11.79
CA ARG A 89 12.64 9.90 -12.55
C ARG A 89 12.44 8.45 -12.08
N GLN A 90 13.22 8.02 -11.09
CA GLN A 90 13.20 6.64 -10.58
C GLN A 90 12.21 6.44 -9.42
N GLY A 91 11.38 7.44 -9.11
CA GLY A 91 10.42 7.37 -8.02
C GLY A 91 9.36 6.29 -8.24
N ARG A 92 9.03 5.59 -7.16
CA ARG A 92 7.99 4.56 -7.07
C ARG A 92 6.97 4.99 -6.03
N TYR A 93 5.69 4.73 -6.30
CA TYR A 93 4.61 4.97 -5.38
C TYR A 93 4.26 3.68 -4.65
N VAL A 94 4.20 3.76 -3.33
CA VAL A 94 3.92 2.63 -2.44
C VAL A 94 2.88 3.03 -1.41
N ILE A 95 2.02 2.10 -1.01
CA ILE A 95 1.07 2.32 0.08
C ILE A 95 1.86 2.26 1.39
N THR A 96 1.65 3.25 2.25
CA THR A 96 2.36 3.41 3.52
C THR A 96 1.91 2.38 4.54
N ASP A 97 0.60 2.24 4.71
CA ASP A 97 -0.01 1.39 5.73
C ASP A 97 0.10 -0.11 5.37
N PRO A 98 0.72 -0.95 6.23
CA PRO A 98 0.83 -2.40 5.98
C PRO A 98 -0.51 -3.12 5.88
N TYR A 99 -1.51 -2.67 6.64
CA TYR A 99 -2.86 -3.24 6.60
C TYR A 99 -3.53 -2.95 5.25
N LEU A 100 -3.47 -1.70 4.74
CA LEU A 100 -4.02 -1.36 3.44
C LEU A 100 -3.32 -2.11 2.30
N ARG A 101 -1.99 -2.26 2.37
CA ARG A 101 -1.23 -3.11 1.41
C ARG A 101 -1.78 -4.52 1.35
N PHE A 102 -1.96 -5.15 2.53
CA PHE A 102 -2.48 -6.51 2.62
C PHE A 102 -3.94 -6.60 2.15
N TYR A 103 -4.78 -5.67 2.59
CA TYR A 103 -6.20 -5.64 2.26
C TYR A 103 -6.41 -5.56 0.74
N TYR A 104 -5.82 -4.57 0.08
CA TYR A 104 -6.00 -4.38 -1.36
C TYR A 104 -5.31 -5.47 -2.19
N ARG A 105 -4.23 -6.09 -1.68
CA ARG A 105 -3.55 -7.19 -2.38
C ARG A 105 -4.33 -8.50 -2.33
N PHE A 106 -4.88 -8.87 -1.17
CA PHE A 106 -5.38 -10.24 -0.94
C PHE A 106 -6.89 -10.31 -0.67
N LEU A 107 -7.46 -9.31 0.00
CA LEU A 107 -8.85 -9.37 0.47
C LEU A 107 -9.81 -8.69 -0.49
N ALA A 108 -9.52 -7.45 -0.91
CA ALA A 108 -10.39 -6.65 -1.77
C ALA A 108 -10.80 -7.38 -3.07
N PRO A 109 -9.90 -8.07 -3.79
CA PRO A 109 -10.26 -8.78 -5.03
C PRO A 109 -11.32 -9.88 -4.83
N HIS A 110 -11.46 -10.38 -3.59
CA HIS A 110 -12.35 -11.47 -3.23
C HIS A 110 -13.37 -11.09 -2.15
N ALA A 111 -13.55 -9.80 -1.84
CA ALA A 111 -14.36 -9.34 -0.71
C ALA A 111 -15.79 -9.88 -0.75
N ALA A 112 -16.48 -9.77 -1.89
CA ALA A 112 -17.84 -10.27 -2.06
C ALA A 112 -17.94 -11.80 -1.89
N ALA A 113 -16.90 -12.55 -2.27
CA ALA A 113 -16.86 -14.00 -2.07
C ALA A 113 -16.63 -14.34 -0.59
N ILE A 114 -15.72 -13.61 0.07
CA ILE A 114 -15.41 -13.75 1.50
C ILE A 114 -16.66 -13.47 2.35
N GLU A 115 -17.43 -12.42 2.05
CA GLU A 115 -18.69 -12.10 2.74
C GLU A 115 -19.73 -13.22 2.67
N GLN A 116 -19.68 -14.01 1.59
CA GLN A 116 -20.53 -15.18 1.39
C GLN A 116 -19.91 -16.47 1.96
N GLY A 117 -18.82 -16.37 2.72
CA GLY A 117 -18.07 -17.50 3.28
C GLY A 117 -17.21 -18.26 2.27
N ARG A 118 -17.07 -17.78 1.04
CA ARG A 118 -16.30 -18.41 -0.04
C ARG A 118 -14.86 -17.89 -0.03
N VAL A 119 -14.01 -18.46 0.82
CA VAL A 119 -12.64 -17.96 1.06
C VAL A 119 -11.55 -18.62 0.21
N ARG A 120 -11.83 -19.76 -0.45
CA ARG A 120 -10.79 -20.58 -1.12
C ARG A 120 -9.88 -19.82 -2.08
N GLN A 121 -10.43 -18.92 -2.90
CA GLN A 121 -9.65 -18.16 -3.87
C GLN A 121 -8.70 -17.17 -3.19
N ALA A 122 -9.21 -16.41 -2.20
CA ALA A 122 -8.41 -15.49 -1.41
C ALA A 122 -7.29 -16.21 -0.65
N THR A 123 -7.61 -17.37 -0.05
CA THR A 123 -6.63 -18.18 0.66
C THR A 123 -5.56 -18.76 -0.27
N SER A 124 -5.92 -19.22 -1.46
CA SER A 124 -4.93 -19.69 -2.46
C SER A 124 -3.97 -18.57 -2.86
N LEU A 125 -4.52 -17.42 -3.28
CA LEU A 125 -3.73 -16.24 -3.65
C LEU A 125 -2.77 -15.81 -2.53
N LEU A 126 -3.26 -15.85 -1.29
CA LEU A 126 -2.45 -15.56 -0.12
C LEU A 126 -1.30 -16.56 0.00
N TYR A 127 -1.55 -17.87 -0.03
CA TYR A 127 -0.48 -18.86 0.08
C TYR A 127 0.55 -18.77 -1.05
N ASP A 128 0.10 -18.49 -2.27
CA ASP A 128 0.97 -18.42 -3.45
C ASP A 128 1.91 -17.20 -3.43
N HIS A 129 1.52 -16.11 -2.75
CA HIS A 129 2.25 -14.82 -2.84
C HIS A 129 2.62 -14.19 -1.49
N LEU A 130 2.30 -14.81 -0.35
CA LEU A 130 2.56 -14.20 0.96
C LEU A 130 4.06 -13.97 1.21
N LEU A 131 4.91 -14.93 0.85
CA LEU A 131 6.35 -14.81 1.07
C LEU A 131 6.96 -13.67 0.26
N ASP A 132 6.62 -13.58 -1.02
CA ASP A 132 7.07 -12.48 -1.89
C ASP A 132 6.55 -11.13 -1.40
N PHE A 133 5.30 -11.07 -0.93
CA PHE A 133 4.71 -9.87 -0.34
C PHE A 133 5.46 -9.42 0.91
N ILE A 134 5.75 -10.34 1.84
CA ILE A 134 6.52 -10.03 3.07
C ILE A 134 7.93 -9.59 2.70
N GLY A 135 8.60 -10.30 1.79
CA GLY A 135 9.96 -9.99 1.35
C GLY A 135 10.07 -8.60 0.71
N THR A 136 9.11 -8.25 -0.14
CA THR A 136 9.09 -6.97 -0.88
C THR A 136 8.79 -5.77 0.03
N HIS A 137 8.02 -5.97 1.10
CA HIS A 137 7.46 -4.87 1.87
C HIS A 137 7.99 -4.85 3.30
N THR A 138 7.68 -5.87 4.08
CA THR A 138 7.91 -5.88 5.53
C THR A 138 9.35 -6.21 5.89
N PHE A 139 9.97 -7.17 5.19
CA PHE A 139 11.34 -7.56 5.48
C PHE A 139 12.32 -6.41 5.22
N GLU A 140 12.10 -5.67 4.13
CA GLU A 140 12.93 -4.51 3.81
C GLU A 140 12.76 -3.39 4.85
N GLU A 141 11.53 -3.09 5.27
CA GLU A 141 11.25 -2.14 6.35
C GLU A 141 11.99 -2.49 7.63
N LEU A 142 11.85 -3.73 8.11
CA LEU A 142 12.53 -4.21 9.30
C LEU A 142 14.06 -4.16 9.16
N SER A 143 14.58 -4.45 7.97
CA SER A 143 16.02 -4.36 7.70
C SER A 143 16.52 -2.92 7.82
N ARG A 144 15.74 -1.95 7.32
CA ARG A 144 16.09 -0.52 7.44
C ARG A 144 16.04 -0.05 8.89
N ASP A 145 15.01 -0.45 9.62
CA ASP A 145 14.86 -0.12 11.04
C ASP A 145 16.02 -0.70 11.86
N TRP A 146 16.36 -1.97 11.60
CA TRP A 146 17.50 -2.62 12.24
C TRP A 146 18.82 -1.88 11.96
N VAL A 147 19.10 -1.51 10.71
CA VAL A 147 20.31 -0.74 10.36
C VAL A 147 20.37 0.58 11.14
N ASN A 148 19.23 1.28 11.26
CA ASN A 148 19.18 2.55 11.99
C ASN A 148 19.44 2.35 13.48
N VAL A 149 18.83 1.33 14.11
CA VAL A 149 19.06 0.99 15.53
C VAL A 149 20.52 0.64 15.79
N MET A 150 21.14 -0.19 14.94
CA MET A 150 22.55 -0.56 15.10
C MET A 150 23.50 0.64 14.91
N ALA A 151 23.15 1.57 14.01
CA ALA A 151 23.91 2.80 13.83
C ALA A 151 23.86 3.69 15.09
N GLU A 152 22.69 3.82 15.71
CA GLU A 152 22.50 4.59 16.95
C GLU A 152 23.24 3.97 18.14
N MET A 153 23.29 2.64 18.20
CA MET A 153 24.04 1.91 19.24
C MET A 153 25.57 1.97 19.04
N GLY A 154 26.05 2.40 17.86
CA GLY A 154 27.47 2.43 17.53
C GLY A 154 28.06 1.06 17.18
N ASP A 155 27.21 0.06 16.91
CA ASP A 155 27.61 -1.31 16.61
C ASP A 155 27.94 -1.54 15.12
N LEU A 156 27.75 -0.53 14.28
CA LEU A 156 28.17 -0.56 12.88
C LEU A 156 29.59 0.01 12.72
N SER A 157 30.38 -0.59 11.82
CA SER A 157 31.70 -0.08 11.45
C SER A 157 31.67 1.21 10.62
N PHE A 158 30.47 1.70 10.29
CA PHE A 158 30.22 2.93 9.54
C PHE A 158 28.90 3.56 10.00
N LEU A 159 28.75 4.87 9.78
CA LEU A 159 27.49 5.59 9.99
C LEU A 159 26.77 5.77 8.64
N PRO A 160 25.59 5.15 8.43
CA PRO A 160 24.85 5.31 7.20
C PRO A 160 24.35 6.76 7.06
N GLU A 161 24.73 7.45 5.98
CA GLU A 161 24.16 8.77 5.64
C GLU A 161 22.68 8.65 5.25
N ARG A 162 22.32 7.52 4.61
CA ARG A 162 20.94 7.22 4.22
C ARG A 162 20.73 5.71 4.10
N THR A 163 19.64 5.24 4.70
CA THR A 163 19.17 3.86 4.62
C THR A 163 17.88 3.82 3.79
N GLY A 164 17.77 2.93 2.82
CA GLY A 164 16.59 2.87 1.94
C GLY A 164 16.69 1.81 0.86
N SER A 165 15.63 1.69 0.07
CA SER A 165 15.54 0.73 -1.02
C SER A 165 16.55 0.97 -2.14
N TYR A 166 16.85 -0.07 -2.92
CA TYR A 166 17.62 0.05 -4.14
C TYR A 166 16.93 -0.67 -5.30
N TRP A 167 16.88 -0.02 -6.45
CA TRP A 167 16.51 -0.66 -7.71
C TRP A 167 17.33 -0.07 -8.85
N SER A 168 17.75 -0.93 -9.76
CA SER A 168 18.59 -0.59 -10.91
C SER A 168 18.12 -1.39 -12.12
N LYS A 169 18.27 -0.85 -13.33
CA LYS A 169 18.04 -1.63 -14.57
C LYS A 169 19.01 -2.80 -14.72
N GLN A 170 20.14 -2.74 -14.02
CA GLN A 170 21.18 -3.78 -13.97
C GLN A 170 21.06 -4.65 -12.72
N ALA A 171 20.15 -4.33 -11.79
CA ALA A 171 19.83 -5.23 -10.68
C ALA A 171 19.06 -6.40 -11.27
N LEU A 172 19.79 -7.48 -11.57
CA LEU A 172 19.22 -8.79 -11.84
C LEU A 172 18.53 -9.24 -10.55
N LEU A 173 17.20 -9.36 -10.61
CA LEU A 173 16.49 -10.44 -9.94
C LEU A 173 16.33 -11.55 -10.97
#